data_AF-A0A1R3GHR8-F1
#
_entry.id   AF-A0A1R3GHR8-F1
#
_cell.length_a   1.000
_cell.length_b   1.000
_cell.length_c   1.000
_cell.angle_alpha   90.00
_cell.angle_beta   90.00
_cell.angle_gamma   90.00
#
_symmetry.space_group_name_H-M   'P 1'
#
loop_
_entity.id
_entity.type
_entity.pdbx_description
1 polymer ?
#
loop_
_entity_poly.entity_id
_entity_poly.type
_entity_poly.pdbx_seq_one_letter_code
_entity_poly.pdbx_strand_id
1 'polypeptide(L)'
;MSSKQEIFFMVQSVPVDFPMMLTAASTMLVAALARLSLVNKRRYWDLVWSEEGSSGTTGTSYVIKGAKFNVIVENEEQVEISFIREWNSSLEGKHVPLNIDKRFIMLRGSSGFYSYAIYERLKDWPGFNLPETRIVFKLRKDKFRYMAVADNRQRHMPLPEDRLPRRSRELIVPEAVLLVHPVEPEFKGEVDDKYQYSCENKDLYVHGWICSNPSVGWWQITPSNEFRSGGLMKQNLTSHVGPTNLAMFLSAHYVGEEMVLKFKRGEPWKKVFGPVFIYLNTLIDNNDPLSLWEDAKQQMLSEVQSWPYTFPASEDFPKSDQRGCVSGRLQISDRLSLVILAYPACFANIL
;
A
#
# COMPACT_ATOMS: atom_id res chain seq x y z
N MET A 1 8.07 34.33 10.43
CA MET A 1 6.94 33.77 9.65
C MET A 1 7.45 32.52 8.92
N SER A 2 6.65 31.45 8.87
CA SER A 2 6.91 30.18 8.18
C SER A 2 7.75 29.11 8.90
N SER A 3 7.22 28.56 10.00
CA SER A 3 7.50 27.18 10.46
C SER A 3 6.22 26.44 10.90
N LYS A 4 5.05 26.96 10.52
CA LYS A 4 3.72 26.49 10.97
C LYS A 4 2.82 25.97 9.83
N GLN A 5 3.38 25.60 8.67
CA GLN A 5 2.59 25.24 7.47
C GLN A 5 2.92 23.88 6.84
N GLU A 6 3.68 22.98 7.48
CA GLU A 6 4.31 21.85 6.77
C GLU A 6 3.74 20.43 7.04
N ILE A 7 2.52 20.32 7.58
CA ILE A 7 1.68 19.10 7.52
C ILE A 7 0.60 19.23 6.42
N PHE A 8 0.67 20.27 5.58
CA PHE A 8 -0.37 20.58 4.58
C PHE A 8 -0.39 19.66 3.34
N PHE A 9 0.47 18.63 3.25
CA PHE A 9 0.71 17.92 1.99
C PHE A 9 0.41 16.41 1.98
N MET A 10 -0.09 15.83 3.08
CA MET A 10 -0.78 14.52 3.01
C MET A 10 -2.25 14.65 2.60
N VAL A 11 -2.77 15.89 2.58
CA VAL A 11 -4.19 16.20 2.64
C VAL A 11 -4.50 17.35 1.69
N GLN A 12 -4.82 17.07 0.43
CA GLN A 12 -5.37 18.10 -0.47
C GLN A 12 -6.90 18.06 -0.45
N SER A 13 -7.50 18.69 0.58
CA SER A 13 -8.86 19.25 0.51
C SER A 13 -9.38 19.97 1.78
N VAL A 14 -8.58 20.78 2.53
CA VAL A 14 -9.13 21.55 3.68
C VAL A 14 -8.50 22.96 3.82
N PRO A 15 -9.28 24.00 4.20
CA PRO A 15 -8.79 25.36 4.43
C PRO A 15 -7.93 25.50 5.70
N VAL A 16 -7.20 26.60 5.71
CA VAL A 16 -6.17 27.02 6.67
C VAL A 16 -6.77 27.37 8.02
N ASP A 17 -6.60 26.51 9.04
CA ASP A 17 -6.52 26.86 10.47
C ASP A 17 -6.22 25.59 11.30
N PHE A 18 -4.94 25.29 11.58
CA PHE A 18 -4.54 24.08 12.34
C PHE A 18 -3.24 24.29 13.16
N PRO A 19 -3.30 24.78 14.43
CA PRO A 19 -2.09 25.02 15.23
C PRO A 19 -1.68 23.91 16.23
N MET A 20 -2.49 22.88 16.48
CA MET A 20 -2.26 21.92 17.59
C MET A 20 -1.73 20.52 17.17
N MET A 21 -1.72 20.19 15.88
CA MET A 21 -1.33 18.87 15.34
C MET A 21 0.18 18.54 15.41
N LEU A 22 1.03 19.45 15.90
CA LEU A 22 2.49 19.37 15.78
C LEU A 22 3.20 18.67 16.95
N THR A 23 2.49 18.21 17.97
CA THR A 23 3.10 17.56 19.15
C THR A 23 3.19 16.04 19.07
N ALA A 24 2.37 15.38 18.24
CA ALA A 24 2.34 13.91 18.15
C ALA A 24 3.28 13.33 17.07
N ALA A 25 3.52 14.04 15.97
CA ALA A 25 4.47 13.64 14.94
C ALA A 25 5.88 14.09 15.34
N SER A 26 6.85 13.17 15.43
CA SER A 26 8.23 13.55 15.71
C SER A 26 8.71 14.55 14.64
N THR A 27 9.54 15.52 15.05
CA THR A 27 10.10 16.54 14.15
C THR A 27 10.83 15.92 12.95
N MET A 28 11.31 14.67 13.07
CA MET A 28 11.91 13.90 11.98
C MET A 28 10.90 13.40 10.95
N LEU A 29 9.71 12.93 11.36
CA LEU A 29 8.66 12.47 10.44
C LEU A 29 8.18 13.63 9.55
N VAL A 30 7.97 14.80 10.15
CA VAL A 30 7.56 16.03 9.46
C VAL A 30 8.64 16.51 8.48
N ALA A 31 9.91 16.53 8.90
CA ALA A 31 11.02 16.97 8.05
C ALA A 31 11.30 15.98 6.90
N ALA A 32 11.23 14.67 7.14
CA ALA A 32 11.40 13.64 6.12
C ALA A 32 10.27 13.70 5.08
N LEU A 33 9.01 13.81 5.51
CA LEU A 33 7.87 13.93 4.61
C LEU A 33 7.89 15.25 3.81
N ALA A 34 8.30 16.37 4.41
CA ALA A 34 8.37 17.66 3.73
C ALA A 34 9.52 17.74 2.69
N ARG A 35 10.72 17.22 3.01
CA ARG A 35 11.89 17.34 2.13
C ARG A 35 11.98 16.26 1.05
N LEU A 36 11.35 15.10 1.23
CA LEU A 36 11.55 13.94 0.34
C LEU A 36 10.44 13.72 -0.71
N SER A 37 9.41 14.59 -0.82
CA SER A 37 8.24 14.29 -1.68
C SER A 37 7.58 15.45 -2.43
N LEU A 38 8.34 16.49 -2.77
CA LEU A 38 7.86 17.78 -3.30
C LEU A 38 7.11 17.80 -4.66
N VAL A 39 6.33 16.77 -5.08
CA VAL A 39 5.51 16.89 -6.31
C VAL A 39 4.12 16.28 -6.16
N ASN A 40 3.13 17.10 -6.53
CA ASN A 40 1.66 16.99 -6.48
C ASN A 40 0.98 15.71 -7.07
N LYS A 41 1.72 14.68 -7.48
CA LYS A 41 1.18 13.47 -8.15
C LYS A 41 1.87 12.17 -7.72
N ARG A 42 2.51 12.18 -6.55
CA ARG A 42 3.45 11.14 -6.16
C ARG A 42 2.95 10.20 -5.07
N ARG A 43 1.84 10.48 -4.41
CA ARG A 43 1.27 9.59 -3.38
C ARG A 43 -0.23 9.56 -3.52
N TYR A 44 -0.82 8.38 -3.69
CA TYR A 44 -2.26 8.28 -3.87
C TYR A 44 -2.79 6.89 -3.54
N TRP A 45 -4.04 6.87 -3.11
CA TRP A 45 -4.89 5.69 -3.20
C TRP A 45 -5.54 5.69 -4.58
N ASP A 46 -5.45 4.57 -5.30
CA ASP A 46 -6.15 4.37 -6.57
C ASP A 46 -6.90 3.05 -6.61
N LEU A 47 -7.81 3.00 -7.58
CA LEU A 47 -8.46 1.79 -8.03
C LEU A 47 -8.63 1.82 -9.53
N VAL A 48 -8.82 0.65 -10.12
CA VAL A 48 -9.29 0.48 -11.49
C VAL A 48 -10.70 -0.05 -11.41
N TRP A 49 -11.62 0.48 -12.22
CA TRP A 49 -12.99 -0.01 -12.27
C TRP A 49 -13.55 0.01 -13.69
N SER A 50 -14.54 -0.83 -13.95
CA SER A 50 -15.29 -0.86 -15.21
C SER A 50 -16.78 -1.07 -14.94
N GLU A 51 -17.60 -0.81 -15.95
CA GLU A 51 -19.04 -1.07 -15.88
C GLU A 51 -19.35 -2.56 -15.71
N GLU A 52 -20.48 -2.87 -15.10
CA GLU A 52 -20.99 -4.24 -14.98
C GLU A 52 -21.07 -4.90 -16.36
N GLY A 53 -20.65 -6.16 -16.46
CA GLY A 53 -20.65 -6.92 -17.71
C GLY A 53 -19.43 -6.68 -18.61
N SER A 54 -18.55 -5.72 -18.29
CA SER A 54 -17.25 -5.60 -18.98
C SER A 54 -16.38 -6.84 -18.72
N SER A 55 -15.69 -7.33 -19.75
CA SER A 55 -14.75 -8.45 -19.65
C SER A 55 -13.31 -7.98 -19.46
N GLY A 56 -12.43 -8.89 -19.05
CA GLY A 56 -11.01 -8.63 -18.84
C GLY A 56 -10.68 -7.98 -17.49
N THR A 57 -9.49 -7.39 -17.42
CA THR A 57 -8.86 -6.91 -16.17
C THR A 57 -8.55 -5.42 -16.19
N THR A 58 -8.91 -4.73 -17.26
CA THR A 58 -8.65 -3.31 -17.47
C THR A 58 -9.90 -2.48 -17.21
N GLY A 59 -9.73 -1.17 -17.13
CA GLY A 59 -10.84 -0.25 -16.90
C GLY A 59 -10.36 1.17 -16.68
N THR A 60 -11.25 1.98 -16.13
CA THR A 60 -10.99 3.37 -15.78
C THR A 60 -10.13 3.43 -14.52
N SER A 61 -8.93 4.00 -14.65
CA SER A 61 -8.10 4.34 -13.50
C SER A 61 -8.69 5.52 -12.72
N TYR A 62 -8.82 5.36 -11.42
CA TYR A 62 -9.46 6.34 -10.54
C TYR A 62 -8.59 6.62 -9.33
N VAL A 63 -8.05 7.84 -9.27
CA VAL A 63 -7.34 8.35 -8.08
C VAL A 63 -8.37 8.87 -7.08
N ILE A 64 -8.38 8.29 -5.89
CA ILE A 64 -9.38 8.58 -4.87
C ILE A 64 -9.08 9.93 -4.22
N LYS A 65 -9.97 10.91 -4.41
CA LYS A 65 -9.93 12.22 -3.75
C LYS A 65 -11.03 12.32 -2.70
N GLY A 66 -10.68 12.68 -1.48
CA GLY A 66 -11.66 12.93 -0.42
C GLY A 66 -12.37 14.26 -0.65
N ALA A 67 -13.69 14.24 -0.55
CA ALA A 67 -14.54 15.44 -0.62
C ALA A 67 -14.75 16.07 0.76
N LYS A 68 -14.68 15.28 1.83
CA LYS A 68 -14.81 15.71 3.22
C LYS A 68 -13.60 15.26 4.02
N PHE A 69 -13.22 16.06 5.02
CA PHE A 69 -12.17 15.74 5.98
C PHE A 69 -12.75 15.77 7.38
N ASN A 70 -12.40 14.76 8.19
CA ASN A 70 -12.78 14.70 9.59
C ASN A 70 -11.57 14.29 10.45
N VAL A 71 -11.48 14.85 11.65
CA VAL A 71 -10.66 14.32 12.73
C VAL A 71 -11.54 13.38 13.54
N ILE A 72 -11.09 12.15 13.71
CA ILE A 72 -11.86 11.04 14.27
C ILE A 72 -11.42 10.78 15.71
N VAL A 73 -10.11 10.78 15.92
CA VAL A 73 -9.48 10.70 17.23
C VAL A 73 -8.41 11.78 17.29
N GLU A 74 -8.37 12.53 18.38
CA GLU A 74 -7.29 13.46 18.69
C GLU A 74 -7.05 13.44 20.21
N ASN A 75 -5.95 12.83 20.61
CA ASN A 75 -5.48 12.80 22.00
C ASN A 75 -3.94 12.72 22.02
N GLU A 76 -3.35 12.61 23.22
CA GLU A 76 -1.90 12.61 23.39
C GLU A 76 -1.20 11.41 22.72
N GLU A 77 -1.89 10.28 22.58
CA GLU A 77 -1.30 9.02 22.10
C GLU A 77 -1.61 8.76 20.62
N GLN A 78 -2.69 9.34 20.08
CA GLN A 78 -3.18 9.05 18.74
C GLN A 78 -3.85 10.25 18.07
N VAL A 79 -3.60 10.37 16.76
CA VAL A 79 -4.43 11.13 15.83
C VAL A 79 -4.94 10.20 14.73
N GLU A 80 -6.25 10.14 14.53
CA GLU A 80 -6.88 9.50 13.37
C GLU A 80 -7.64 10.53 12.55
N ILE A 81 -7.38 10.57 11.24
CA ILE A 81 -8.05 11.44 10.29
C ILE A 81 -8.71 10.64 9.16
N SER A 82 -9.79 11.20 8.62
CA SER A 82 -10.63 10.60 7.58
C SER A 82 -10.77 11.52 6.38
N PHE A 83 -10.75 10.91 5.19
CA PHE A 83 -11.05 11.52 3.90
C PHE A 83 -12.17 10.76 3.21
N ILE A 84 -13.37 11.33 3.27
CA ILE A 84 -14.58 10.68 2.79
C ILE A 84 -14.90 11.18 1.39
N ARG A 85 -15.24 10.24 0.51
CA ARG A 85 -15.92 10.52 -0.76
C ARG A 85 -17.14 9.62 -0.85
N GLU A 86 -18.30 10.24 -0.78
CA GLU A 86 -19.58 9.58 -0.97
C GLU A 86 -19.92 9.46 -2.46
N TRP A 87 -20.81 8.52 -2.80
CA TRP A 87 -21.39 8.41 -4.13
C TRP A 87 -22.91 8.60 -4.08
N ASN A 88 -23.45 9.20 -5.14
CA ASN A 88 -24.88 9.31 -5.38
C ASN A 88 -25.16 9.22 -6.89
N SER A 89 -26.44 9.09 -7.26
CA SER A 89 -26.86 8.87 -8.64
C SER A 89 -26.43 9.95 -9.63
N SER A 90 -26.15 11.19 -9.19
CA SER A 90 -25.64 12.25 -10.08
C SER A 90 -24.20 12.00 -10.60
N LEU A 91 -23.50 11.06 -9.97
CA LEU A 91 -22.12 10.66 -10.27
C LEU A 91 -22.04 9.34 -11.07
N GLU A 92 -23.18 8.77 -11.44
CA GLU A 92 -23.25 7.56 -12.27
C GLU A 92 -22.52 7.78 -13.62
N GLY A 93 -21.78 6.75 -14.05
CA GLY A 93 -20.89 6.81 -15.23
C GLY A 93 -19.63 7.68 -15.07
N LYS A 94 -19.52 8.51 -14.03
CA LYS A 94 -18.37 9.41 -13.80
C LYS A 94 -17.43 8.90 -12.71
N HIS A 95 -18.00 8.27 -11.68
CA HIS A 95 -17.29 7.78 -10.53
C HIS A 95 -17.73 6.37 -10.17
N VAL A 96 -16.79 5.60 -9.62
CA VAL A 96 -17.06 4.27 -9.09
C VAL A 96 -18.20 4.33 -8.04
N PRO A 97 -19.23 3.45 -8.13
CA PRO A 97 -20.36 3.39 -7.20
C PRO A 97 -19.98 2.83 -5.81
N LEU A 98 -19.18 3.61 -5.08
CA LEU A 98 -18.72 3.29 -3.72
C LEU A 98 -18.91 4.52 -2.82
N ASN A 99 -19.07 4.35 -1.53
CA ASN A 99 -18.56 5.28 -0.53
C ASN A 99 -17.13 4.84 -0.23
N ILE A 100 -16.20 5.79 -0.18
CA ILE A 100 -14.81 5.52 0.20
C ILE A 100 -14.44 6.44 1.35
N ASP A 101 -13.97 5.85 2.43
CA ASP A 101 -13.40 6.56 3.57
C ASP A 101 -11.95 6.15 3.75
N LYS A 102 -11.00 7.02 3.36
CA LYS A 102 -9.58 6.79 3.56
C LYS A 102 -9.16 7.32 4.91
N ARG A 103 -8.49 6.49 5.68
CA ARG A 103 -8.10 6.78 7.05
C ARG A 103 -6.59 6.78 7.17
N PHE A 104 -6.08 7.71 7.97
CA PHE A 104 -4.68 7.76 8.37
C PHE A 104 -4.58 7.86 9.88
N ILE A 105 -3.70 7.06 10.47
CA ILE A 105 -3.49 7.05 11.91
C ILE A 105 -2.02 7.33 12.20
N MET A 106 -1.76 8.26 13.10
CA MET A 106 -0.44 8.59 13.62
C MET A 106 -0.45 8.32 15.12
N LEU A 107 0.50 7.52 15.59
CA LEU A 107 0.65 7.18 17.01
C LEU A 107 1.85 7.90 17.58
N ARG A 108 1.73 8.36 18.84
CA ARG A 108 2.84 8.96 19.56
C ARG A 108 4.00 7.97 19.67
N GLY A 109 5.22 8.46 19.45
CA GLY A 109 6.44 7.65 19.52
C GLY A 109 6.64 6.69 18.34
N SER A 110 5.74 6.63 17.36
CA SER A 110 5.90 5.82 16.15
C SER A 110 6.64 6.60 15.06
N SER A 111 7.60 5.95 14.40
CA SER A 111 8.35 6.52 13.27
C SER A 111 7.66 6.22 11.93
N GLY A 112 6.37 6.52 11.86
CA GLY A 112 5.58 6.21 10.67
C GLY A 112 4.12 6.64 10.81
N PHE A 113 3.30 6.17 9.88
CA PHE A 113 1.85 6.32 9.95
C PHE A 113 1.15 5.10 9.34
N TYR A 114 -0.04 4.81 9.83
CA TYR A 114 -0.90 3.76 9.30
C TYR A 114 -1.87 4.34 8.28
N SER A 115 -2.24 3.54 7.29
CA SER A 115 -3.31 3.88 6.36
C SER A 115 -4.21 2.68 6.11
N TYR A 116 -5.50 2.94 6.09
CA TYR A 116 -6.52 1.96 5.73
C TYR A 116 -7.68 2.66 5.02
N ALA A 117 -8.58 1.91 4.40
CA ALA A 117 -9.79 2.47 3.84
C ALA A 117 -10.99 1.56 4.02
N ILE A 118 -12.16 2.17 4.14
CA ILE A 118 -13.45 1.49 4.19
C ILE A 118 -14.15 1.77 2.87
N TYR A 119 -14.41 0.72 2.11
CA TYR A 119 -15.22 0.80 0.90
C TYR A 119 -16.59 0.23 1.21
N GLU A 120 -17.63 0.98 0.87
CA GLU A 120 -19.01 0.57 1.10
C GLU A 120 -19.83 0.82 -0.15
N ARG A 121 -20.73 -0.11 -0.45
CA ARG A 121 -21.71 -0.03 -1.52
C ARG A 121 -23.08 -0.29 -0.90
N LEU A 122 -23.99 0.64 -1.10
CA LEU A 122 -25.35 0.52 -0.59
C LEU A 122 -26.24 -0.28 -1.54
N LYS A 123 -27.37 -0.74 -1.00
CA LYS A 123 -28.44 -1.36 -1.78
C LYS A 123 -28.90 -0.41 -2.90
N ASP A 124 -29.37 -0.98 -4.00
CA ASP A 124 -29.91 -0.29 -5.19
C ASP A 124 -28.90 0.47 -6.07
N TRP A 125 -27.61 0.46 -5.71
CA TRP A 125 -26.58 1.11 -6.53
C TRP A 125 -26.28 0.34 -7.83
N PRO A 126 -25.66 0.97 -8.84
CA PRO A 126 -25.21 0.31 -10.07
C PRO A 126 -24.14 -0.76 -9.81
N GLY A 127 -24.15 -1.84 -10.60
CA GLY A 127 -23.07 -2.83 -10.58
C GLY A 127 -21.78 -2.26 -11.20
N PHE A 128 -20.65 -2.84 -10.85
CA PHE A 128 -19.35 -2.50 -11.42
C PHE A 128 -18.33 -3.61 -11.14
N ASN A 129 -17.22 -3.59 -11.88
CA ASN A 129 -16.09 -4.47 -11.63
C ASN A 129 -14.93 -3.67 -11.01
N LEU A 130 -14.21 -4.28 -10.07
CA LEU A 130 -13.02 -3.73 -9.40
C LEU A 130 -11.81 -4.65 -9.63
N PRO A 131 -11.05 -4.48 -10.72
CA PRO A 131 -9.86 -5.28 -10.96
C PRO A 131 -8.68 -4.98 -10.03
N GLU A 132 -8.60 -3.77 -9.48
CA GLU A 132 -7.44 -3.35 -8.70
C GLU A 132 -7.80 -2.27 -7.67
N THR A 133 -7.23 -2.35 -6.46
CA THR A 133 -7.14 -1.21 -5.54
C THR A 133 -5.89 -1.30 -4.67
N ARG A 134 -5.24 -0.16 -4.45
CA ARG A 134 -3.92 -0.09 -3.81
C ARG A 134 -3.58 1.31 -3.29
N ILE A 135 -2.46 1.40 -2.59
CA ILE A 135 -1.74 2.65 -2.32
C ILE A 135 -0.48 2.68 -3.18
N VAL A 136 -0.13 3.85 -3.72
CA VAL A 136 1.09 4.09 -4.48
C VAL A 136 1.87 5.23 -3.85
N PHE A 137 3.15 4.99 -3.57
CA PHE A 137 4.13 5.99 -3.19
C PHE A 137 5.25 6.03 -4.25
N LYS A 138 5.36 7.16 -4.97
CA LYS A 138 6.44 7.48 -5.90
C LYS A 138 7.44 8.38 -5.20
N LEU A 139 8.52 7.80 -4.72
CA LEU A 139 9.53 8.53 -3.95
C LEU A 139 10.38 9.42 -4.85
N ARG A 140 11.24 10.25 -4.26
CA ARG A 140 12.18 11.06 -5.01
C ARG A 140 13.23 10.19 -5.68
N LYS A 141 13.16 10.06 -7.02
CA LYS A 141 14.14 9.35 -7.84
C LYS A 141 15.57 9.80 -7.64
N ASP A 142 15.80 11.06 -7.26
CA ASP A 142 17.15 11.59 -7.01
C ASP A 142 17.71 11.17 -5.64
N LYS A 143 16.85 10.67 -4.75
CA LYS A 143 17.17 10.33 -3.35
C LYS A 143 17.16 8.84 -3.09
N PHE A 144 16.09 8.15 -3.49
CA PHE A 144 15.87 6.74 -3.23
C PHE A 144 16.39 5.92 -4.42
N ARG A 145 17.53 5.25 -4.21
CA ARG A 145 18.30 4.58 -5.28
C ARG A 145 18.48 3.09 -5.07
N TYR A 146 18.29 2.63 -3.84
CA TYR A 146 18.47 1.24 -3.46
C TYR A 146 17.13 0.68 -2.99
N MET A 147 16.74 -0.48 -3.49
CA MET A 147 15.47 -1.12 -3.19
C MET A 147 15.73 -2.45 -2.50
N ALA A 148 14.89 -2.79 -1.53
CA ALA A 148 14.87 -4.10 -0.89
C ALA A 148 13.44 -4.66 -0.85
N VAL A 149 13.27 -5.88 -1.37
CA VAL A 149 11.98 -6.61 -1.37
C VAL A 149 12.08 -7.99 -0.71
N ALA A 150 13.31 -8.51 -0.54
CA ALA A 150 13.63 -9.69 0.25
C ALA A 150 15.13 -9.69 0.59
N ASP A 151 15.59 -10.50 1.54
CA ASP A 151 17.01 -10.62 1.90
C ASP A 151 17.92 -10.93 0.70
N ASN A 152 17.43 -11.76 -0.23
CA ASN A 152 18.14 -12.14 -1.46
C ASN A 152 17.77 -11.27 -2.68
N ARG A 153 16.94 -10.24 -2.51
CA ARG A 153 16.47 -9.36 -3.60
C ARG A 153 16.55 -7.90 -3.17
N GLN A 154 17.76 -7.40 -3.18
CA GLN A 154 18.09 -6.01 -2.88
C GLN A 154 19.14 -5.51 -3.86
N ARG A 155 19.00 -4.29 -4.35
CA ARG A 155 19.92 -3.73 -5.34
C ARG A 155 19.76 -2.23 -5.51
N HIS A 156 20.78 -1.61 -6.09
CA HIS A 156 20.61 -0.35 -6.80
C HIS A 156 19.68 -0.55 -8.01
N MET A 157 18.79 0.41 -8.21
CA MET A 157 17.77 0.36 -9.26
C MET A 157 18.07 1.38 -10.36
N PRO A 158 17.77 1.05 -11.63
CA PRO A 158 17.86 2.00 -12.72
C PRO A 158 16.94 3.21 -12.49
N LEU A 159 17.23 4.31 -13.18
CA LEU A 159 16.39 5.48 -13.16
C LEU A 159 15.14 5.29 -14.02
N PRO A 160 14.03 5.99 -13.73
CA PRO A 160 12.85 5.99 -14.61
C PRO A 160 13.19 6.44 -16.03
N GLU A 161 14.19 7.32 -16.17
CA GLU A 161 14.66 7.83 -17.46
C GLU A 161 15.40 6.78 -18.30
N ASP A 162 15.96 5.74 -17.65
CA ASP A 162 16.65 4.66 -18.36
C ASP A 162 15.68 3.79 -19.15
N ARG A 163 14.38 3.86 -18.81
CA ARG A 163 13.30 3.20 -19.55
C ARG A 163 12.80 4.01 -20.76
N LEU A 164 13.31 5.21 -21.01
CA LEU A 164 12.87 6.03 -22.15
C LEU A 164 13.47 5.52 -23.48
N PRO A 165 12.80 5.69 -24.64
CA PRO A 165 13.23 5.13 -25.92
C PRO A 165 14.66 5.47 -26.39
N ARG A 166 15.25 6.56 -25.87
CA ARG A 166 16.66 6.92 -26.16
C ARG A 166 17.68 6.08 -25.41
N ARG A 167 17.25 5.35 -24.38
CA ARG A 167 18.10 4.65 -23.40
C ARG A 167 17.73 3.20 -23.23
N SER A 168 16.53 2.81 -23.63
CA SER A 168 16.07 1.43 -23.64
C SER A 168 15.52 1.03 -25.00
N ARG A 169 15.28 -0.29 -25.13
CA ARG A 169 14.52 -0.89 -26.22
C ARG A 169 13.35 -1.65 -25.61
N GLU A 170 12.13 -1.34 -26.04
CA GLU A 170 10.94 -2.10 -25.67
C GLU A 170 11.08 -3.56 -26.11
N LEU A 171 10.58 -4.48 -25.28
CA LEU A 171 10.54 -5.91 -25.59
C LEU A 171 9.13 -6.32 -26.01
N ILE A 172 8.96 -7.60 -26.36
CA ILE A 172 7.65 -8.14 -26.76
C ILE A 172 6.63 -8.03 -25.63
N VAL A 173 7.09 -8.08 -24.37
CA VAL A 173 6.26 -7.81 -23.19
C VAL A 173 6.22 -6.30 -22.94
N PRO A 174 5.04 -5.64 -23.01
CA PRO A 174 4.94 -4.18 -22.94
C PRO A 174 5.50 -3.56 -21.65
N GLU A 175 5.47 -4.30 -20.54
CA GLU A 175 6.00 -3.84 -19.25
C GLU A 175 7.52 -3.93 -19.14
N ALA A 176 8.19 -4.68 -20.02
CA ALA A 176 9.61 -4.97 -19.97
C ALA A 176 10.41 -4.16 -21.00
N VAL A 177 11.55 -3.62 -20.58
CA VAL A 177 12.49 -2.92 -21.47
C VAL A 177 13.90 -3.44 -21.27
N LEU A 178 14.67 -3.55 -22.36
CA LEU A 178 16.11 -3.79 -22.31
C LEU A 178 16.83 -2.46 -22.14
N LEU A 179 17.69 -2.33 -21.14
CA LEU A 179 18.49 -1.13 -20.89
C LEU A 179 19.72 -1.11 -21.82
N VAL A 180 19.77 -0.16 -22.75
CA VAL A 180 20.82 -0.07 -23.79
C VAL A 180 21.86 1.00 -23.45
N HIS A 181 21.41 2.14 -22.92
CA HIS A 181 22.24 3.30 -22.54
C HIS A 181 21.79 3.90 -21.19
N PRO A 182 21.76 3.13 -20.08
CA PRO A 182 21.37 3.64 -18.76
C PRO A 182 22.32 4.73 -18.23
N VAL A 183 21.91 5.51 -17.21
CA VAL A 183 22.81 6.45 -16.52
C VAL A 183 23.99 5.70 -15.93
N GLU A 184 23.71 4.68 -15.12
CA GLU A 184 24.71 3.85 -14.48
C GLU A 184 25.08 2.69 -15.43
N PRO A 185 26.35 2.61 -15.90
CA PRO A 185 26.76 1.63 -16.91
C PRO A 185 26.57 0.17 -16.51
N GLU A 186 26.56 -0.14 -15.21
CA GLU A 186 26.35 -1.48 -14.67
C GLU A 186 25.01 -2.10 -15.07
N PHE A 187 23.96 -1.29 -15.29
CA PHE A 187 22.64 -1.78 -15.68
C PHE A 187 22.53 -2.10 -17.18
N LYS A 188 23.59 -1.86 -17.97
CA LYS A 188 23.55 -2.06 -19.41
C LYS A 188 23.37 -3.54 -19.74
N GLY A 189 22.40 -3.84 -20.59
CA GLY A 189 22.06 -5.20 -21.01
C GLY A 189 21.07 -5.90 -20.08
N GLU A 190 20.68 -5.29 -18.97
CA GLU A 190 19.62 -5.81 -18.11
C GLU A 190 18.23 -5.57 -18.69
N VAL A 191 17.31 -6.47 -18.38
CA VAL A 191 15.88 -6.29 -18.62
C VAL A 191 15.25 -5.78 -17.32
N ASP A 192 14.58 -4.64 -17.40
CA ASP A 192 13.83 -4.06 -16.28
C ASP A 192 12.32 -4.24 -16.49
N ASP A 193 11.69 -4.93 -15.56
CA ASP A 193 10.25 -5.21 -15.52
C ASP A 193 9.75 -5.15 -14.07
N LYS A 194 8.64 -4.44 -13.82
CA LYS A 194 8.01 -4.33 -12.49
C LYS A 194 7.67 -5.71 -11.90
N TYR A 195 7.37 -6.71 -12.72
CA TYR A 195 6.97 -8.04 -12.27
C TYR A 195 8.14 -8.87 -11.72
N GLN A 196 9.40 -8.49 -12.01
CA GLN A 196 10.60 -9.14 -11.44
C GLN A 196 10.67 -9.00 -9.90
N TYR A 197 9.99 -7.99 -9.37
CA TYR A 197 10.04 -7.63 -7.95
C TYR A 197 8.79 -8.08 -7.19
N SER A 198 7.90 -8.84 -7.81
CA SER A 198 6.71 -9.36 -7.13
C SER A 198 7.06 -10.38 -6.04
N CYS A 199 6.16 -10.48 -5.06
CA CYS A 199 6.26 -11.42 -3.96
C CYS A 199 4.91 -12.12 -3.75
N GLU A 200 4.97 -13.37 -3.29
CA GLU A 200 3.78 -14.08 -2.81
C GLU A 200 3.26 -13.43 -1.52
N ASN A 201 1.95 -13.42 -1.32
CA ASN A 201 1.34 -12.82 -0.13
C ASN A 201 1.91 -13.37 1.19
N LYS A 202 2.27 -14.66 1.23
CA LYS A 202 2.90 -15.27 2.42
C LYS A 202 4.28 -14.71 2.78
N ASP A 203 4.96 -14.06 1.85
CA ASP A 203 6.30 -13.49 2.06
C ASP A 203 6.28 -11.94 1.98
N LEU A 204 5.17 -11.35 1.54
CA LEU A 204 5.01 -9.92 1.30
C LEU A 204 4.60 -9.15 2.58
N TYR A 205 5.50 -9.12 3.57
CA TYR A 205 5.30 -8.37 4.82
C TYR A 205 5.99 -7.02 4.84
N VAL A 206 7.21 -6.89 4.31
CA VAL A 206 7.95 -5.63 4.29
C VAL A 206 8.77 -5.47 3.01
N HIS A 207 8.73 -4.28 2.41
CA HIS A 207 9.56 -3.92 1.27
C HIS A 207 9.67 -2.39 1.16
N GLY A 208 10.70 -1.90 0.48
CA GLY A 208 10.96 -0.47 0.49
C GLY A 208 12.18 0.00 -0.27
N TRP A 209 12.56 1.23 0.07
CA TRP A 209 13.64 1.97 -0.56
C TRP A 209 14.54 2.62 0.48
N ILE A 210 15.82 2.69 0.15
CA ILE A 210 16.84 3.38 0.93
C ILE A 210 17.29 4.62 0.15
N CYS A 211 17.30 5.74 0.86
CA CYS A 211 18.03 6.95 0.51
C CYS A 211 19.36 6.95 1.25
N SER A 212 20.47 7.17 0.55
CA SER A 212 21.80 7.23 1.18
C SER A 212 22.13 8.61 1.72
N ASN A 213 21.43 9.67 1.29
CA ASN A 213 21.71 11.04 1.72
C ASN A 213 20.44 11.94 1.76
N PRO A 214 19.84 12.16 2.94
CA PRO A 214 20.22 11.56 4.24
C PRO A 214 19.96 10.04 4.28
N SER A 215 20.64 9.32 5.16
CA SER A 215 20.44 7.87 5.34
C SER A 215 19.06 7.58 5.94
N VAL A 216 18.10 7.27 5.07
CA VAL A 216 16.67 7.12 5.40
C VAL A 216 16.09 5.93 4.67
N GLY A 217 15.40 5.06 5.40
CA GLY A 217 14.56 4.01 4.84
C GLY A 217 13.10 4.45 4.70
N TRP A 218 12.47 4.05 3.61
CA TRP A 218 11.03 4.14 3.40
C TRP A 218 10.48 2.74 3.19
N TRP A 219 9.68 2.27 4.14
CA TRP A 219 9.22 0.89 4.19
C TRP A 219 7.70 0.83 4.20
N GLN A 220 7.17 -0.14 3.49
CA GLN A 220 5.79 -0.51 3.63
C GLN A 220 5.67 -1.85 4.32
N ILE A 221 4.96 -1.85 5.43
CA ILE A 221 4.72 -3.02 6.26
C ILE A 221 3.24 -3.40 6.16
N THR A 222 2.99 -4.67 5.82
CA THR A 222 1.66 -5.26 5.77
C THR A 222 1.61 -6.41 6.78
N PRO A 223 1.04 -6.20 7.98
CA PRO A 223 1.09 -7.17 9.07
C PRO A 223 0.18 -8.39 8.86
N SER A 224 -0.83 -8.27 7.99
CA SER A 224 -1.84 -9.30 7.76
C SER A 224 -2.23 -9.37 6.29
N ASN A 225 -2.61 -10.58 5.85
CA ASN A 225 -3.13 -10.84 4.51
C ASN A 225 -4.66 -10.87 4.45
N GLU A 226 -5.39 -10.64 5.56
CA GLU A 226 -6.85 -10.82 5.63
C GLU A 226 -7.64 -9.92 4.66
N PHE A 227 -7.09 -8.75 4.35
CA PHE A 227 -7.70 -7.81 3.42
C PHE A 227 -7.21 -7.99 1.98
N ARG A 228 -6.23 -8.88 1.74
CA ARG A 228 -5.70 -9.17 0.41
C ARG A 228 -6.51 -10.26 -0.30
N SER A 229 -6.52 -10.18 -1.63
CA SER A 229 -7.18 -11.14 -2.50
C SER A 229 -6.24 -12.28 -2.94
N GLY A 230 -6.78 -13.47 -3.21
CA GLY A 230 -6.10 -14.55 -3.94
C GLY A 230 -5.31 -15.56 -3.08
N GLY A 231 -5.38 -15.45 -1.76
CA GLY A 231 -4.72 -16.38 -0.84
C GLY A 231 -3.20 -16.20 -0.74
N LEU A 232 -2.54 -17.11 -0.03
CA LEU A 232 -1.13 -16.98 0.37
C LEU A 232 -0.13 -17.06 -0.80
N MET A 233 -0.45 -17.83 -1.84
CA MET A 233 0.43 -18.03 -3.01
C MET A 233 0.23 -16.98 -4.10
N LYS A 234 -0.75 -16.06 -3.93
CA LYS A 234 -0.98 -15.00 -4.90
C LYS A 234 0.20 -14.04 -4.90
N GLN A 235 0.79 -13.83 -6.08
CA GLN A 235 1.82 -12.84 -6.29
C GLN A 235 1.22 -11.43 -6.44
N ASN A 236 1.90 -10.46 -5.83
CA ASN A 236 1.57 -9.05 -5.93
C ASN A 236 2.83 -8.20 -6.15
N LEU A 237 2.64 -7.08 -6.83
CA LEU A 237 3.68 -6.07 -7.03
C LEU A 237 4.10 -5.46 -5.70
N THR A 238 5.36 -5.05 -5.60
CA THR A 238 5.96 -4.52 -4.37
C THR A 238 6.55 -3.13 -4.60
N SER A 239 7.87 -2.99 -4.62
CA SER A 239 8.62 -1.85 -5.10
C SER A 239 9.25 -2.12 -6.45
N HIS A 240 9.39 -1.09 -7.28
CA HIS A 240 10.01 -1.19 -8.61
C HIS A 240 10.50 0.18 -9.09
N VAL A 241 11.24 0.18 -10.22
CA VAL A 241 11.74 1.38 -10.92
C VAL A 241 10.72 2.54 -10.88
N GLY A 242 11.16 3.77 -10.58
CA GLY A 242 10.22 4.86 -10.28
C GLY A 242 10.39 5.56 -8.94
N PRO A 243 11.46 5.24 -8.19
CA PRO A 243 11.32 4.52 -6.92
C PRO A 243 9.86 4.42 -6.43
N THR A 244 9.15 3.44 -6.96
CA THR A 244 7.74 3.18 -6.65
C THR A 244 7.64 2.18 -5.51
N ASN A 245 6.72 2.39 -4.59
CA ASN A 245 6.41 1.52 -3.47
C ASN A 245 4.88 1.36 -3.38
N LEU A 246 4.39 0.12 -3.37
CA LEU A 246 2.96 -0.20 -3.57
C LEU A 246 2.38 -1.00 -2.40
N ALA A 247 1.22 -0.60 -1.87
CA ALA A 247 0.37 -1.42 -1.01
C ALA A 247 -0.74 -2.07 -1.83
N MET A 248 -0.52 -3.29 -2.27
CA MET A 248 -1.52 -4.05 -3.02
C MET A 248 -2.57 -4.66 -2.08
N PHE A 249 -3.84 -4.35 -2.33
CA PHE A 249 -4.97 -4.96 -1.62
C PHE A 249 -5.72 -5.96 -2.50
N LEU A 250 -6.09 -5.54 -3.69
CA LEU A 250 -6.76 -6.36 -4.70
C LEU A 250 -6.08 -6.12 -6.04
N SER A 251 -5.85 -7.19 -6.80
CA SER A 251 -5.32 -7.07 -8.16
C SER A 251 -5.57 -8.33 -8.98
N ALA A 252 -6.00 -8.12 -10.22
CA ALA A 252 -6.14 -9.15 -11.24
C ALA A 252 -4.79 -9.66 -11.81
N HIS A 253 -3.65 -9.04 -11.49
CA HIS A 253 -2.33 -9.49 -11.96
C HIS A 253 -2.11 -10.98 -11.62
N TYR A 254 -1.46 -11.73 -12.51
CA TYR A 254 -1.11 -13.15 -12.41
C TYR A 254 -2.24 -14.19 -12.51
N VAL A 255 -3.49 -13.81 -12.29
CA VAL A 255 -4.63 -14.76 -12.32
C VAL A 255 -5.65 -14.39 -13.40
N GLY A 256 -5.78 -13.10 -13.73
CA GLY A 256 -6.70 -12.62 -14.74
C GLY A 256 -8.08 -12.30 -14.18
N GLU A 257 -9.10 -12.46 -15.02
CA GLU A 257 -10.46 -11.99 -14.75
C GLU A 257 -11.12 -12.63 -13.52
N GLU A 258 -10.72 -13.86 -13.16
CA GLU A 258 -11.21 -14.58 -11.97
C GLU A 258 -10.90 -13.86 -10.64
N MET A 259 -9.93 -12.94 -10.63
CA MET A 259 -9.59 -12.14 -9.45
C MET A 259 -10.30 -10.79 -9.39
N VAL A 260 -11.08 -10.44 -10.41
CA VAL A 260 -11.82 -9.18 -10.45
C VAL A 260 -13.05 -9.30 -9.54
N LEU A 261 -13.21 -8.38 -8.59
CA LEU A 261 -14.47 -8.31 -7.84
C LEU A 261 -15.56 -7.76 -8.76
N LYS A 262 -16.65 -8.50 -8.94
CA LYS A 262 -17.78 -8.14 -9.80
C LYS A 262 -19.02 -7.97 -8.95
N PHE A 263 -19.50 -6.74 -8.82
CA PHE A 263 -20.71 -6.42 -8.08
C PHE A 263 -21.88 -6.29 -9.03
N LYS A 264 -22.98 -6.98 -8.71
CA LYS A 264 -24.24 -6.81 -9.44
C LYS A 264 -24.99 -5.59 -8.95
N ARG A 265 -25.88 -5.05 -9.80
CA ARG A 265 -26.84 -4.02 -9.36
C ARG A 265 -27.55 -4.45 -8.08
N GLY A 266 -27.66 -3.54 -7.12
CA GLY A 266 -28.32 -3.79 -5.84
C GLY A 266 -27.57 -4.61 -4.79
N GLU A 267 -26.39 -5.17 -5.09
CA GLU A 267 -25.59 -6.00 -4.15
C GLU A 267 -24.87 -5.17 -3.07
N PRO A 268 -25.35 -5.10 -1.81
CA PRO A 268 -24.64 -4.35 -0.78
C PRO A 268 -23.31 -5.02 -0.45
N TRP A 269 -22.28 -4.22 -0.20
CA TRP A 269 -20.97 -4.75 0.13
C TRP A 269 -20.18 -3.75 0.95
N LYS A 270 -19.43 -4.23 1.94
CA LYS A 270 -18.53 -3.40 2.73
C LYS A 270 -17.23 -4.13 3.02
N LYS A 271 -16.09 -3.45 2.89
CA LYS A 271 -14.78 -4.03 3.19
C LYS A 271 -13.82 -2.99 3.72
N VAL A 272 -13.05 -3.41 4.72
CA VAL A 272 -11.88 -2.70 5.22
C VAL A 272 -10.62 -3.22 4.54
N PHE A 273 -9.82 -2.30 4.00
CA PHE A 273 -8.51 -2.57 3.41
C PHE A 273 -7.40 -1.98 4.30
N GLY A 274 -6.52 -2.83 4.84
CA GLY A 274 -5.51 -2.44 5.82
C GLY A 274 -5.95 -2.68 7.28
N PRO A 275 -5.33 -2.01 8.26
CA PRO A 275 -4.25 -1.04 8.10
C PRO A 275 -2.91 -1.62 7.62
N VAL A 276 -2.26 -0.88 6.72
CA VAL A 276 -0.83 -1.03 6.40
C VAL A 276 -0.04 0.08 7.10
N PHE A 277 1.22 -0.18 7.41
CA PHE A 277 2.08 0.76 8.11
C PHE A 277 3.20 1.27 7.18
N ILE A 278 3.33 2.59 7.09
CA ILE A 278 4.42 3.25 6.38
C ILE A 278 5.47 3.64 7.41
N TYR A 279 6.55 2.88 7.45
CA TYR A 279 7.62 3.02 8.43
C TYR A 279 8.82 3.76 7.84
N LEU A 280 9.36 4.71 8.61
CA LEU A 280 10.55 5.48 8.29
C LEU A 280 11.58 5.29 9.39
N ASN A 281 12.80 4.95 9.01
CA ASN A 281 13.94 4.89 9.93
C ASN A 281 15.13 5.64 9.34
N THR A 282 16.07 6.03 10.21
CA THR A 282 17.22 6.85 9.83
C THR A 282 18.47 6.35 10.54
N LEU A 283 19.63 6.44 9.90
CA LEU A 283 20.92 6.23 10.57
C LEU A 283 21.51 7.59 10.97
N ILE A 284 22.04 7.67 12.19
CA ILE A 284 22.64 8.89 12.75
C ILE A 284 24.14 8.98 12.43
N ASP A 285 24.78 7.87 11.99
CA ASP A 285 26.22 7.76 11.71
C ASP A 285 26.54 7.08 10.36
N ASN A 286 27.84 6.90 10.03
CA ASN A 286 28.37 6.13 8.90
C ASN A 286 28.11 4.60 9.00
N ASN A 287 26.97 4.21 9.57
CA ASN A 287 26.54 2.82 9.61
C ASN A 287 26.15 2.34 8.22
N ASP A 288 26.28 1.04 8.00
CA ASP A 288 25.87 0.40 6.75
C ASP A 288 24.40 0.73 6.45
N PRO A 289 24.06 1.37 5.32
CA PRO A 289 22.68 1.64 4.93
C PRO A 289 21.79 0.39 4.91
N LEU A 290 22.36 -0.81 4.76
CA LEU A 290 21.60 -2.07 4.84
C LEU A 290 21.06 -2.37 6.25
N SER A 291 21.59 -1.75 7.31
CA SER A 291 21.01 -1.84 8.65
C SER A 291 19.60 -1.22 8.74
N LEU A 292 19.24 -0.30 7.82
CA LEU A 292 17.87 0.21 7.71
C LEU A 292 16.88 -0.90 7.32
N TRP A 293 17.31 -1.87 6.52
CA TRP A 293 16.48 -3.03 6.15
C TRP A 293 16.29 -3.99 7.33
N GLU A 294 17.36 -4.28 8.08
CA GLU A 294 17.28 -5.15 9.26
C GLU A 294 16.35 -4.55 10.32
N ASP A 295 16.45 -3.24 10.58
CA ASP A 295 15.54 -2.54 11.47
C ASP A 295 14.08 -2.57 10.97
N ALA A 296 13.86 -2.39 9.66
CA ALA A 296 12.51 -2.50 9.08
C ALA A 296 11.91 -3.90 9.22
N LYS A 297 12.72 -4.97 9.17
CA LYS A 297 12.28 -6.33 9.48
C LYS A 297 11.90 -6.49 10.95
N GLN A 298 12.64 -5.90 11.88
CA GLN A 298 12.29 -5.93 13.31
C GLN A 298 10.98 -5.17 13.58
N GLN A 299 10.81 -4.00 12.96
CA GLN A 299 9.55 -3.27 13.02
C GLN A 299 8.41 -4.11 12.44
N MET A 300 8.61 -4.76 11.30
CA MET A 300 7.61 -5.64 10.68
C MET A 300 7.17 -6.76 11.62
N LEU A 301 8.10 -7.42 12.31
CA LEU A 301 7.76 -8.46 13.29
C LEU A 301 6.92 -7.91 14.44
N SER A 302 7.22 -6.68 14.90
CA SER A 302 6.45 -5.99 15.93
C SER A 302 5.02 -5.67 15.47
N GLU A 303 4.85 -5.22 14.22
CA GLU A 303 3.53 -4.97 13.62
C GLU A 303 2.71 -6.27 13.46
N VAL A 304 3.37 -7.38 13.04
CA VAL A 304 2.73 -8.70 12.92
C VAL A 304 2.26 -9.20 14.29
N GLN A 305 3.09 -9.07 15.33
CA GLN A 305 2.72 -9.45 16.70
C GLN A 305 1.62 -8.58 17.30
N SER A 306 1.55 -7.31 16.88
CA SER A 306 0.53 -6.36 17.32
C SER A 306 -0.81 -6.52 16.58
N TRP A 307 -0.88 -7.38 15.56
CA TRP A 307 -2.11 -7.62 14.82
C TRP A 307 -3.05 -8.57 15.59
N PRO A 308 -4.37 -8.28 15.64
CA PRO A 308 -5.06 -7.10 15.10
C PRO A 308 -4.92 -5.88 16.01
N TYR A 309 -4.77 -4.69 15.40
CA TYR A 309 -4.57 -3.45 16.16
C TYR A 309 -5.77 -3.04 17.02
N THR A 310 -5.50 -2.47 18.19
CA THR A 310 -6.54 -1.95 19.09
C THR A 310 -6.94 -0.51 18.81
N PHE A 311 -6.09 0.26 18.14
CA PHE A 311 -6.22 1.71 17.98
C PHE A 311 -7.15 2.22 16.86
N PRO A 312 -7.47 1.51 15.75
CA PRO A 312 -8.33 2.08 14.71
C PRO A 312 -9.74 2.39 15.22
N ALA A 313 -10.27 3.60 15.09
CA ALA A 313 -11.52 3.99 15.75
C ALA A 313 -12.79 3.47 15.05
N SER A 314 -12.68 3.04 13.78
CA SER A 314 -13.83 2.56 13.02
C SER A 314 -14.39 1.25 13.59
N GLU A 315 -15.70 1.21 13.78
CA GLU A 315 -16.46 0.00 14.13
C GLU A 315 -16.43 -1.07 13.03
N ASP A 316 -16.18 -0.67 11.77
CA ASP A 316 -16.04 -1.59 10.65
C ASP A 316 -14.72 -2.38 10.71
N PHE A 317 -13.77 -1.99 11.58
CA PHE A 317 -12.54 -2.75 11.83
C PHE A 317 -12.73 -3.65 13.06
N PRO A 318 -12.90 -4.99 12.88
CA PRO A 318 -13.13 -5.89 14.00
C PRO A 318 -11.91 -5.96 14.90
N LYS A 319 -12.13 -5.76 16.19
CA LYS A 319 -11.12 -5.88 17.25
C LYS A 319 -10.81 -7.34 17.56
N SER A 320 -9.77 -7.56 18.37
CA SER A 320 -9.29 -8.91 18.71
C SER A 320 -10.39 -9.77 19.36
N ASP A 321 -11.22 -9.18 20.21
CA ASP A 321 -12.34 -9.81 20.91
C ASP A 321 -13.57 -10.05 20.02
N GLN A 322 -13.59 -9.46 18.82
CA GLN A 322 -14.64 -9.62 17.81
C GLN A 322 -14.22 -10.63 16.70
N ARG A 323 -13.07 -11.28 16.85
CA ARG A 323 -12.51 -12.23 15.88
C ARG A 323 -12.59 -13.65 16.41
N GLY A 324 -12.78 -14.60 15.50
CA GLY A 324 -12.81 -16.03 15.80
C GLY A 324 -11.51 -16.72 15.40
N CYS A 325 -11.25 -17.87 16.00
CA CYS A 325 -10.17 -18.77 15.58
C CYS A 325 -10.77 -20.15 15.25
N VAL A 326 -10.35 -20.73 14.14
CA VAL A 326 -10.64 -22.13 13.81
C VAL A 326 -9.37 -22.94 14.03
N SER A 327 -9.46 -24.01 14.81
CA SER A 327 -8.38 -24.96 15.01
C SER A 327 -8.89 -26.38 14.79
N GLY A 328 -8.03 -27.24 14.27
CA GLY A 328 -8.39 -28.61 13.90
C GLY A 328 -7.21 -29.34 13.28
N ARG A 329 -7.45 -30.55 12.78
CA ARG A 329 -6.46 -31.36 12.08
C ARG A 329 -6.93 -31.64 10.66
N LEU A 330 -6.13 -31.25 9.68
CA LEU A 330 -6.34 -31.63 8.29
C LEU A 330 -5.70 -32.99 8.03
N GLN A 331 -6.51 -34.03 7.79
CA GLN A 331 -6.00 -35.34 7.38
C GLN A 331 -5.97 -35.41 5.86
N ILE A 332 -4.76 -35.43 5.28
CA ILE A 332 -4.56 -35.55 3.84
C ILE A 332 -4.27 -37.02 3.54
N SER A 333 -5.15 -37.67 2.78
CA SER A 333 -4.91 -39.03 2.25
C SER A 333 -4.53 -38.90 0.78
N ASP A 334 -3.23 -38.77 0.52
CA ASP A 334 -2.68 -38.77 -0.82
C ASP A 334 -1.78 -40.00 -1.01
N ARG A 335 -1.82 -40.60 -2.21
CA ARG A 335 -1.06 -41.82 -2.56
C ARG A 335 0.46 -41.64 -2.49
N LEU A 336 0.94 -40.41 -2.31
CA LEU A 336 2.36 -40.04 -2.24
C LEU A 336 2.79 -39.24 -1.00
N SER A 337 1.94 -39.02 0.02
CA SER A 337 2.24 -37.95 1.01
C SER A 337 2.51 -38.36 2.46
N LEU A 338 3.61 -37.80 2.97
CA LEU A 338 3.90 -37.51 4.39
C LEU A 338 2.88 -36.52 4.98
N VAL A 339 2.66 -36.62 6.29
CA VAL A 339 1.73 -35.79 7.10
C VAL A 339 2.21 -34.33 7.21
N ILE A 340 1.32 -33.36 6.94
CA ILE A 340 1.53 -31.93 7.22
C ILE A 340 0.64 -31.50 8.40
N LEU A 341 1.21 -30.82 9.40
CA LEU A 341 0.47 -30.16 10.49
C LEU A 341 0.09 -28.73 10.06
N ALA A 342 -1.18 -28.35 10.23
CA ALA A 342 -1.65 -26.98 10.02
C ALA A 342 -1.58 -26.18 11.34
N TYR A 343 -1.14 -24.93 11.25
CA TYR A 343 -1.18 -23.96 12.36
C TYR A 343 -2.52 -23.19 12.39
N PRO A 344 -2.98 -22.75 13.57
CA PRO A 344 -4.24 -22.01 13.70
C PRO A 344 -4.20 -20.68 12.92
N ALA A 345 -5.34 -20.30 12.33
CA ALA A 345 -5.56 -19.01 11.69
C ALA A 345 -6.77 -18.32 12.33
N CYS A 346 -6.61 -17.06 12.73
CA CYS A 346 -7.70 -16.20 13.19
C CYS A 346 -8.33 -15.50 11.98
N PHE A 347 -9.66 -15.49 11.92
CA PHE A 347 -10.44 -14.80 10.88
C PHE A 347 -11.49 -13.92 11.55
N ALA A 348 -11.80 -12.77 10.96
CA ALA A 348 -13.04 -12.04 11.26
C ALA A 348 -14.19 -12.66 10.45
N ASN A 349 -15.38 -12.78 11.04
CA ASN A 349 -16.58 -13.07 10.27
C ASN A 349 -16.84 -11.88 9.33
N ILE A 350 -16.57 -12.06 8.04
CA ILE A 350 -16.98 -11.13 6.99
C ILE A 350 -18.24 -11.74 6.38
N LEU A 351 -19.41 -11.33 6.88
CA LEU A 351 -20.69 -11.52 6.20
C LEU A 351 -21.09 -10.24 5.48
#